data_AF-A0A7X8U4D2-F1
#
_entry.id   AF-A0A7X8U4D2-F1
#
_cell.length_a   1.000
_cell.length_b   1.000
_cell.length_c   1.000
_cell.angle_alpha   90.00
_cell.angle_beta   90.00
_cell.angle_gamma   90.00
#
_symmetry.space_group_name_H-M   'P 1'
#
loop_
_entity.id
_entity.type
_entity.pdbx_description
1 polymer ?
#
loop_
_entity_poly.entity_id
_entity_poly.type
_entity_poly.pdbx_seq_one_letter_code
_entity_poly.pdbx_strand_id
1 'polypeptide(L)' 'MDTKTLVQKSVQNFQASATSIRQAASQTTNVQARNVLTRTASQVEEGVKQIQAIINQL' A
#
# COMPACT_ATOMS: atom_id res chain seq x y z
N MET A 1 -1.93 23.45 -3.35
CA MET A 1 -2.57 22.16 -3.02
C MET A 1 -2.85 22.16 -1.55
N ASP A 2 -4.08 21.87 -1.15
CA ASP A 2 -4.42 21.72 0.26
C ASP A 2 -3.93 20.35 0.79
N THR A 3 -3.79 20.24 2.11
CA THR A 3 -3.27 19.05 2.79
C THR A 3 -4.07 17.79 2.45
N LYS A 4 -5.40 17.87 2.30
CA LYS A 4 -6.25 16.71 1.97
C LYS A 4 -5.87 16.14 0.61
N THR A 5 -5.68 17.01 -0.39
CA THR A 5 -5.22 16.62 -1.73
C THR A 5 -3.84 15.95 -1.71
N LEU A 6 -2.90 16.45 -0.90
CA LEU A 6 -1.56 15.85 -0.78
C LEU A 6 -1.62 14.45 -0.15
N VAL A 7 -2.41 14.28 0.91
CA VAL A 7 -2.54 12.97 1.56
C VAL A 7 -3.28 11.98 0.65
N GLN A 8 -4.32 12.41 -0.08
CA GLN A 8 -5.00 11.58 -1.08
C GLN A 8 -4.05 11.08 -2.17
N LYS A 9 -3.15 11.96 -2.68
CA LYS A 9 -2.12 11.56 -3.64
C LYS A 9 -1.16 10.53 -3.05
N SER A 10 -0.73 10.71 -1.80
CA SER A 10 0.12 9.75 -1.10
C SER A 10 -0.58 8.39 -0.93
N VAL A 11 -1.87 8.37 -0.59
CA VAL A 11 -2.67 7.15 -0.52
C VAL A 11 -2.68 6.40 -1.86
N GLN A 12 -2.91 7.10 -2.98
CA GLN A 12 -2.86 6.50 -4.31
C GLN A 12 -1.49 5.90 -4.63
N ASN A 13 -0.40 6.60 -4.29
CA ASN A 13 0.96 6.10 -4.50
C ASN A 13 1.25 4.84 -3.66
N PHE A 14 0.75 4.78 -2.42
CA PHE A 14 0.89 3.58 -1.58
C PHE A 14 0.07 2.41 -2.11
N GLN A 15 -1.14 2.64 -2.62
CA GLN A 15 -1.96 1.62 -3.28
C GLN A 15 -1.27 1.04 -4.52
N ALA A 16 -0.70 1.90 -5.36
CA ALA A 16 0.07 1.47 -6.52
C ALA A 16 1.29 0.65 -6.10
N SER A 17 2.01 1.09 -5.06
CA SER A 17 3.17 0.38 -4.52
C SER A 17 2.80 -1.00 -3.97
N ALA A 18 1.71 -1.11 -3.20
CA ALA A 18 1.20 -2.40 -2.71
C ALA A 18 0.85 -3.37 -3.85
N THR A 19 0.24 -2.84 -4.92
CA THR A 19 -0.08 -3.62 -6.12
C THR A 19 1.18 -4.16 -6.79
N SER A 20 2.18 -3.30 -7.00
CA SER A 20 3.48 -3.71 -7.56
C SER A 20 4.20 -4.74 -6.69
N ILE A 21 4.15 -4.60 -5.36
CA ILE A 21 4.75 -5.57 -4.43
C ILE A 21 4.01 -6.91 -4.50
N ARG A 22 2.68 -6.93 -4.59
CA ARG A 22 1.93 -8.18 -4.79
C ARG A 22 2.29 -8.86 -6.11
N GLN A 23 2.44 -8.08 -7.18
CA GLN A 23 2.83 -8.61 -8.47
C GLN A 23 4.26 -9.18 -8.43
N ALA A 24 5.19 -8.51 -7.75
CA ALA A 24 6.52 -9.05 -7.52
C ALA A 24 6.46 -10.36 -6.70
N ALA A 25 5.60 -10.41 -5.67
CA ALA A 25 5.39 -11.62 -4.88
C ALA A 25 4.87 -12.78 -5.74
N SER A 26 3.92 -12.55 -6.65
CA SER A 26 3.34 -13.60 -7.49
C SER A 26 4.33 -14.17 -8.51
N GLN A 27 5.33 -13.39 -8.91
CA GLN A 27 6.41 -13.80 -9.81
C GLN A 27 7.61 -14.40 -9.06
N THR A 28 7.64 -14.32 -7.73
CA THR A 28 8.76 -14.80 -6.92
C THR A 28 8.58 -16.28 -6.57
N THR A 29 9.52 -17.11 -7.03
CA THR A 29 9.55 -18.56 -6.76
C THR A 29 10.11 -18.89 -5.37
N ASN A 30 11.03 -18.07 -4.86
CA ASN A 30 11.56 -18.22 -3.52
C ASN A 30 10.45 -17.96 -2.48
N VAL A 31 10.06 -19.00 -1.74
CA VAL A 31 8.94 -18.97 -0.80
C VAL A 31 9.13 -17.92 0.31
N GLN A 32 10.35 -17.78 0.82
CA GLN A 32 10.64 -16.83 1.91
C GLN A 32 10.50 -15.38 1.40
N ALA A 33 11.09 -15.08 0.24
CA ALA A 33 10.98 -13.76 -0.38
C ALA A 33 9.52 -13.44 -0.76
N ARG A 34 8.78 -14.39 -1.35
CA ARG A 34 7.34 -14.25 -1.63
C ARG A 34 6.55 -13.92 -0.37
N ASN A 35 6.82 -14.61 0.74
CA ASN A 35 6.10 -14.39 2.00
C ASN A 35 6.39 -12.99 2.57
N VAL A 36 7.64 -12.53 2.51
CA VAL A 36 8.02 -11.17 2.91
C VAL A 36 7.28 -10.14 2.05
N LEU A 37 7.34 -10.27 0.72
CA LEU A 37 6.66 -9.35 -0.20
C LEU A 37 5.15 -9.32 0.03
N THR A 38 4.53 -10.49 0.21
CA THR A 38 3.09 -10.60 0.49
C THR A 38 2.73 -9.88 1.79
N ARG A 39 3.50 -10.09 2.87
CA ARG A 39 3.29 -9.41 4.14
C ARG A 39 3.47 -7.89 4.00
N THR A 40 4.52 -7.44 3.31
CA THR A 40 4.76 -6.02 3.09
C THR A 40 3.59 -5.37 2.34
N ALA A 41 3.08 -6.00 1.27
CA ALA A 41 1.92 -5.49 0.55
C ALA A 41 0.69 -5.36 1.47
N SER A 42 0.42 -6.38 2.30
CA SER A 42 -0.69 -6.33 3.27
C SER A 42 -0.55 -5.19 4.29
N GLN A 43 0.67 -4.95 4.80
CA GLN A 43 0.91 -3.85 5.74
C GLN A 43 0.69 -2.48 5.10
N VAL A 44 1.10 -2.30 3.84
CA VAL A 44 0.86 -1.05 3.10
C VAL A 44 -0.64 -0.85 2.85
N GLU A 45 -1.36 -1.89 2.45
CA GLU A 45 -2.81 -1.83 2.26
C GLU A 45 -3.56 -1.47 3.56
N GLU A 46 -3.13 -2.00 4.70
CA GLU A 46 -3.69 -1.68 6.00
C GLU A 46 -3.42 -0.23 6.40
N GLY A 47 -2.17 0.24 6.25
CA GLY A 47 -1.80 1.63 6.49
C GLY A 47 -2.60 2.60 5.61
N VAL A 48 -2.80 2.27 4.34
CA VAL A 48 -3.67 3.02 3.42
C VAL A 48 -5.09 3.15 3.95
N LYS A 49 -5.70 2.05 4.43
CA LYS A 49 -7.06 2.08 4.98
C LYS A 49 -7.15 2.99 6.19
N GLN A 50 -6.16 2.96 7.08
CA GLN A 50 -6.12 3.81 8.27
C GLN A 50 -6.00 5.30 7.88
N ILE A 51 -5.10 5.63 6.95
CA ILE A 51 -4.93 7.00 6.45
C ILE A 51 -6.22 7.49 5.78
N GLN A 52 -6.86 6.67 4.94
CA GLN A 52 -8.10 7.03 4.26
C GLN A 52 -9.24 7.27 5.25
N ALA A 53 -9.34 6.46 6.32
CA ALA A 53 -10.33 6.65 7.37
C ALA A 53 -10.15 7.99 8.08
N ILE A 54 -8.91 8.37 8.41
CA ILE A 54 -8.59 9.66 9.03
C ILE A 54 -8.97 10.82 8.11
N ILE A 55 -8.58 10.77 6.82
CA ILE A 55 -8.90 11.84 5.87
C ILE A 55 -10.41 12.02 5.66
N ASN A 56 -11.16 10.93 5.65
CA ASN A 56 -12.61 11.00 5.45
C ASN A 56 -13.34 11.65 6.63
N GLN A 57 -12.68 11.76 7.79
CA GLN A 57 -13.18 12.45 8.99
C GLN A 57 -12.73 13.92 9.07
N LEU A 58 -11.86 14.38 8.15
CA LEU A 58 -11.42 15.77 7.99
C LEU A 58 -12.28 16.51 6.96
#